data_AF-A0A383BR31-F1
#
_entry.id   AF-A0A383BR31-F1
#
_cell.length_a   1.000
_cell.length_b   1.000
_cell.length_c   1.000
_cell.angle_alpha   90.00
_cell.angle_beta   90.00
_cell.angle_gamma   90.00
#
_symmetry.space_group_name_H-M   'P 1'
#
loop_
_entity.id
_entity.type
_entity.pdbx_description
1 polymer ?
#
loop_
_entity_poly.entity_id
_entity_poly.type
_entity_poly.pdbx_seq_one_letter_code
_entity_poly.pdbx_strand_id
1 'polypeptide(L)'
;MNEIPEVMTAVQLTGNGGPEKLSVLHDIPVPEIGEDEVLLRVKTCGMNNTDINTRVGWYSKSVTAATSSKGFGHIEEEQTWGGERLSFPRIQGADVCGIVVDVGKDAE
;
A
#
# COMPACT_ATOMS: atom_id res chain seq x y z
N MET A 1 25.74 -3.72 -10.53
CA MET A 1 24.35 -3.56 -10.08
C MET A 1 23.55 -3.08 -11.28
N ASN A 2 22.36 -3.63 -11.53
CA ASN A 2 21.51 -3.09 -12.59
C ASN A 2 21.03 -1.70 -12.15
N GLU A 3 20.98 -0.77 -13.09
CA GLU A 3 20.48 0.59 -12.89
C GLU A 3 19.03 0.56 -12.35
N ILE A 4 18.72 1.45 -11.41
CA ILE A 4 17.38 1.62 -10.85
C ILE A 4 16.53 2.33 -11.92
N PRO A 5 15.38 1.78 -12.34
CA PRO A 5 14.56 2.43 -13.35
C PRO A 5 13.90 3.70 -12.81
N GLU A 6 13.57 4.64 -13.67
CA GLU A 6 12.82 5.86 -13.27
C GLU A 6 11.39 5.55 -12.80
N VAL A 7 10.79 4.49 -13.34
CA VAL A 7 9.42 4.05 -13.04
C VAL A 7 9.34 2.56 -12.72
N MET A 8 8.29 2.18 -12.01
CA MET A 8 7.98 0.83 -11.56
C MET A 8 6.51 0.46 -11.80
N THR A 9 6.24 -0.85 -11.77
CA THR A 9 4.88 -1.39 -11.74
C THR A 9 4.41 -1.59 -10.31
N ALA A 10 3.21 -1.13 -9.98
CA ALA A 10 2.57 -1.47 -8.71
C ALA A 10 1.05 -1.55 -8.82
N VAL A 11 0.43 -2.16 -7.81
CA VAL A 11 -1.02 -2.11 -7.60
C VAL A 11 -1.34 -0.91 -6.73
N GLN A 12 -2.09 0.04 -7.29
CA GLN A 12 -2.50 1.26 -6.63
C GLN A 12 -3.96 1.18 -6.18
N LEU A 13 -4.19 1.39 -4.89
CA LEU A 13 -5.50 1.61 -4.29
C LEU A 13 -5.91 3.06 -4.51
N THR A 14 -7.07 3.27 -5.15
CA THR A 14 -7.56 4.59 -5.58
C THR A 14 -8.72 5.12 -4.74
N GLY A 15 -9.22 4.33 -3.79
CA GLY A 15 -10.33 4.68 -2.92
C GLY A 15 -10.85 3.46 -2.16
N ASN A 16 -11.75 3.67 -1.20
CA ASN A 16 -12.45 2.55 -0.57
C ASN A 16 -13.48 1.90 -1.51
N GLY A 17 -13.63 0.58 -1.44
CA GLY A 17 -14.53 -0.16 -2.32
C GLY A 17 -14.20 -1.65 -2.47
N GLY A 18 -14.71 -2.27 -3.53
CA GLY A 18 -14.35 -3.62 -3.93
C GLY A 18 -13.03 -3.67 -4.71
N PRO A 19 -12.73 -4.80 -5.37
CA PRO A 19 -11.52 -4.97 -6.17
C PRO A 19 -11.35 -3.95 -7.31
N GLU A 20 -12.43 -3.32 -7.79
CA GLU A 20 -12.41 -2.28 -8.83
C GLU A 20 -11.62 -1.01 -8.43
N LYS A 21 -11.29 -0.86 -7.14
CA LYS A 21 -10.44 0.22 -6.64
C LYS A 21 -8.94 -0.05 -6.73
N LEU A 22 -8.55 -1.25 -7.16
CA LEU A 22 -7.16 -1.65 -7.37
C LEU A 22 -6.82 -1.55 -8.86
N SER A 23 -5.87 -0.69 -9.19
CA SER A 23 -5.37 -0.51 -10.55
C SER A 23 -3.92 -0.95 -10.65
N VAL A 24 -3.58 -1.78 -11.64
CA VAL A 24 -2.18 -2.07 -11.98
C VAL A 24 -1.68 -0.94 -12.87
N LEU A 25 -0.67 -0.23 -12.40
CA LEU A 25 0.01 0.84 -13.16
C LEU A 25 1.45 0.42 -13.42
N HIS A 26 2.03 0.84 -14.54
CA HIS A 26 3.36 0.42 -15.01
C HIS A 26 4.40 1.55 -15.00
N ASP A 27 3.97 2.76 -14.66
CA ASP A 27 4.65 4.03 -14.83
C ASP A 27 4.68 4.85 -13.54
N ILE A 28 4.64 4.19 -12.38
CA ILE A 28 4.74 4.88 -11.08
C ILE A 28 6.20 5.24 -10.83
N PRO A 29 6.54 6.50 -10.50
CA PRO A 29 7.92 6.87 -10.15
C PRO A 29 8.49 5.97 -9.04
N VAL A 30 9.72 5.50 -9.21
CA VAL A 30 10.44 4.85 -8.11
C VAL A 30 10.66 5.89 -6.99
N PRO A 31 10.38 5.56 -5.72
CA PRO A 31 10.53 6.53 -4.64
C PRO A 31 11.99 6.91 -4.43
N GLU A 32 12.23 8.18 -4.14
CA GLU A 32 13.49 8.66 -3.58
C GLU A 32 13.55 8.26 -2.11
N ILE A 33 14.70 7.76 -1.67
CA ILE A 33 14.91 7.37 -0.27
C ILE A 33 15.44 8.53 0.57
N GLY A 34 15.03 8.58 1.82
CA GLY A 34 15.62 9.44 2.85
C GLY A 34 17.03 9.01 3.27
N GLU A 35 17.61 9.78 4.19
CA GLU A 35 18.99 9.54 4.65
C GLU A 35 19.12 8.27 5.50
N ASP A 36 18.06 7.87 6.21
CA ASP A 36 17.96 6.71 7.10
C ASP A 36 17.15 5.54 6.51
N GLU A 37 16.86 5.58 5.21
CA GLU A 37 16.01 4.60 4.52
C GLU A 37 16.81 3.69 3.58
N VAL A 38 16.19 2.59 3.15
CA VAL A 38 16.72 1.69 2.11
C VAL A 38 15.69 1.49 1.00
N LEU A 39 16.17 1.39 -0.24
CA LEU A 39 15.33 1.02 -1.38
C LEU A 39 15.38 -0.49 -1.58
N LEU A 40 14.23 -1.15 -1.45
CA LEU A 40 14.10 -2.57 -1.75
C LEU A 40 13.51 -2.80 -3.15
N ARG A 41 14.21 -3.59 -3.96
CA ARG A 41 13.61 -4.28 -5.10
C ARG A 41 12.82 -5.47 -4.58
N VAL A 42 11.51 -5.27 -4.45
CA VAL A 42 10.57 -6.31 -3.99
C VAL A 42 10.60 -7.54 -4.90
N LYS A 43 10.68 -8.73 -4.31
CA LYS A 43 10.60 -10.03 -5.00
C LYS A 43 9.27 -10.73 -4.73
N THR A 44 8.79 -10.61 -3.50
CA THR A 44 7.52 -11.18 -3.04
C THR A 44 6.90 -10.28 -1.99
N CYS A 45 5.58 -10.26 -1.92
CA CYS A 45 4.84 -9.62 -0.83
C CYS A 45 3.74 -10.58 -0.37
N GLY A 46 3.63 -10.81 0.94
CA GLY A 46 2.54 -11.57 1.55
C GLY A 46 1.23 -10.79 1.47
N MET A 47 0.13 -11.52 1.30
CA MET A 47 -1.22 -10.96 1.40
C MET A 47 -1.73 -11.08 2.83
N ASN A 48 -2.38 -10.02 3.31
CA ASN A 48 -2.90 -9.93 4.67
C ASN A 48 -4.35 -9.45 4.69
N ASN A 49 -5.08 -9.80 5.75
CA ASN A 49 -6.45 -9.29 5.96
C ASN A 49 -6.49 -7.75 6.01
N THR A 50 -5.40 -7.11 6.46
CA THR A 50 -5.30 -5.63 6.47
C THR A 50 -5.42 -5.03 5.07
N ASP A 51 -4.98 -5.75 4.02
CA ASP A 51 -5.09 -5.28 2.65
C ASP A 51 -6.57 -5.14 2.25
N ILE A 52 -7.35 -6.16 2.57
CA ILE A 52 -8.79 -6.20 2.32
C ILE A 52 -9.51 -5.19 3.22
N ASN A 53 -9.27 -5.24 4.54
CA ASN A 53 -9.95 -4.41 5.53
C ASN A 53 -9.75 -2.92 5.25
N THR A 54 -8.52 -2.52 4.93
CA THR A 54 -8.20 -1.13 4.54
C THR A 54 -8.92 -0.77 3.26
N ARG A 55 -8.89 -1.62 2.22
CA ARG A 55 -9.56 -1.35 0.94
C ARG A 55 -11.08 -1.20 1.11
N VAL A 56 -11.73 -2.11 1.84
CA VAL A 56 -13.19 -2.09 1.96
C VAL A 56 -13.68 -1.07 2.99
N GLY A 57 -12.78 -0.43 3.73
CA GLY A 57 -13.09 0.57 4.76
C GLY A 57 -13.54 -0.02 6.09
N TRP A 58 -13.17 -1.27 6.37
CA TRP A 58 -13.63 -2.02 7.55
C TRP A 58 -13.20 -1.39 8.88
N TYR A 59 -12.11 -0.63 8.90
CA TYR A 59 -11.64 0.07 10.10
C TYR A 59 -12.44 1.33 10.45
N SER A 60 -13.41 1.72 9.61
CA SER A 60 -14.30 2.83 9.95
C SER A 60 -15.18 2.46 11.15
N LYS A 61 -15.34 3.41 12.09
CA LYS A 61 -16.13 3.22 13.32
C LYS A 61 -17.60 2.89 13.06
N SER A 62 -18.13 3.25 11.89
CA SER A 62 -19.52 2.97 11.50
C SER A 62 -19.73 1.51 11.06
N VAL A 63 -18.67 0.75 10.80
CA VAL A 63 -18.75 -0.64 10.33
C VAL A 63 -18.82 -1.60 11.51
N THR A 64 -19.91 -2.36 11.60
CA THR A 64 -20.13 -3.39 12.64
C THR A 64 -20.19 -4.82 12.10
N ALA A 65 -20.16 -4.98 10.78
CA ALA A 65 -20.22 -6.27 10.11
C ALA A 65 -18.83 -6.89 9.90
N ALA A 66 -18.80 -8.21 9.69
CA ALA A 66 -17.56 -8.92 9.36
C ALA A 66 -17.02 -8.50 7.98
N THR A 67 -15.70 -8.60 7.79
CA THR A 67 -15.01 -8.32 6.52
C THR A 67 -15.63 -9.09 5.36
N SER A 68 -15.82 -8.40 4.24
CA SER A 68 -16.26 -9.01 2.98
C SER A 68 -15.39 -8.52 1.81
N SER A 69 -15.56 -9.12 0.63
CA SER A 69 -14.88 -8.66 -0.58
C SER A 69 -15.48 -7.36 -1.16
N LYS A 70 -16.67 -6.96 -0.71
CA LYS A 70 -17.37 -5.75 -1.13
C LYS A 70 -17.01 -4.59 -0.21
N GLY A 71 -16.95 -3.37 -0.76
CA GLY A 71 -16.80 -2.15 0.03
C GLY A 71 -18.02 -1.88 0.92
N PHE A 72 -17.81 -1.24 2.07
CA PHE A 72 -18.87 -0.90 3.03
C PHE A 72 -19.72 0.34 2.66
N GLY A 73 -19.72 0.77 1.40
CA GLY A 73 -20.50 1.94 0.96
C GLY A 73 -19.90 3.27 1.45
N HIS A 74 -20.73 4.20 1.92
CA HIS A 74 -20.25 5.48 2.43
C HIS A 74 -19.53 5.30 3.77
N ILE A 75 -18.27 5.74 3.81
CA ILE A 75 -17.39 5.67 4.97
C ILE A 75 -17.18 7.11 5.44
N GLU A 76 -17.69 7.45 6.63
CA GLU A 76 -17.63 8.81 7.17
C GLU A 76 -16.21 9.19 7.62
N GLU A 77 -15.45 8.21 8.13
CA GLU A 77 -14.06 8.37 8.54
C GLU A 77 -13.21 7.28 7.91
N GLU A 78 -12.44 7.63 6.87
CA GLU A 78 -11.45 6.74 6.26
C GLU A 78 -10.22 6.65 7.18
N GLN A 79 -10.15 5.56 7.94
CA GLN A 79 -9.08 5.30 8.90
C GLN A 79 -8.35 4.00 8.56
N THR A 80 -7.06 3.97 8.86
CA THR A 80 -6.26 2.75 8.90
C THR A 80 -6.51 2.02 10.24
N TRP A 81 -6.00 0.79 10.36
CA TRP A 81 -6.03 0.06 11.63
C TRP A 81 -5.42 0.85 12.82
N GLY A 82 -4.41 1.68 12.56
CA GLY A 82 -3.74 2.50 13.57
C GLY A 82 -4.47 3.81 13.93
N GLY A 83 -5.64 4.08 13.33
CA GLY A 83 -6.39 5.31 13.56
C GLY A 83 -5.92 6.51 12.73
N GLU A 84 -4.81 6.37 12.00
CA GLU A 84 -4.35 7.39 11.06
C GLU A 84 -5.31 7.53 9.88
N ARG A 85 -5.43 8.76 9.38
CA ARG A 85 -6.27 9.06 8.21
C ARG A 85 -5.73 8.31 6.99
N LEU A 86 -6.59 7.56 6.33
CA LEU A 86 -6.26 6.90 5.09
C LEU A 86 -6.23 7.94 3.95
N SER A 87 -5.20 7.85 3.11
CA SER A 87 -5.01 8.70 1.94
C SER A 87 -4.88 7.86 0.69
N PHE A 88 -5.38 8.40 -0.43
CA PHE A 88 -5.29 7.84 -1.76
C PHE A 88 -4.60 8.84 -2.71
N PRO A 89 -3.88 8.35 -3.75
CA PRO A 89 -3.62 6.95 -4.04
C PRO A 89 -2.65 6.29 -3.04
N ARG A 90 -2.71 4.95 -2.92
CA ARG A 90 -1.86 4.18 -1.99
C ARG A 90 -1.42 2.84 -2.58
N ILE A 91 -0.14 2.49 -2.42
CA ILE A 91 0.33 1.12 -2.63
C ILE A 91 0.22 0.37 -1.30
N GLN A 92 -0.40 -0.81 -1.31
CA GLN A 92 -0.57 -1.67 -0.12
C GLN A 92 0.51 -2.77 -0.08
N GLY A 93 0.53 -3.57 0.98
CA GLY A 93 1.47 -4.66 1.21
C GLY A 93 2.40 -4.37 2.39
N ALA A 94 2.27 -5.17 3.46
CA ALA A 94 3.05 -5.01 4.68
C ALA A 94 4.21 -6.02 4.80
N ASP A 95 4.07 -7.20 4.19
CA ASP A 95 4.99 -8.32 4.39
C ASP A 95 5.86 -8.54 3.15
N VAL A 96 6.79 -7.63 2.92
CA VAL A 96 7.66 -7.64 1.74
C VAL A 96 8.97 -8.40 1.98
N CYS A 97 9.44 -9.10 0.95
CA CYS A 97 10.79 -9.64 0.86
C CYS A 97 11.40 -9.23 -0.48
N GLY A 98 12.66 -8.79 -0.44
CA GLY A 98 13.32 -8.22 -1.60
C GLY A 98 14.84 -8.16 -1.45
N ILE A 99 15.46 -7.45 -2.38
CA ILE A 99 16.91 -7.17 -2.37
C ILE A 99 17.08 -5.67 -2.17
N VAL A 100 17.93 -5.27 -1.24
CA VAL A 100 18.34 -3.87 -1.09
C VAL A 100 19.13 -3.46 -2.33
N VAL A 101 18.71 -2.39 -3.00
CA VAL A 101 19.32 -1.87 -4.23
C VAL A 101 19.85 -0.44 -4.09
N ASP A 102 19.45 0.27 -3.04
CA ASP A 102 20.00 1.58 -2.66
C ASP A 102 19.89 1.77 -1.14
N VAL A 103 20.76 2.59 -0.57
CA VAL A 103 20.92 2.77 0.88
C VAL A 103 21.20 4.24 1.18
N GLY A 104 20.41 4.83 2.08
CA GLY A 104 20.62 6.17 2.59
C GLY A 104 21.93 6.27 3.38
N LYS A 105 22.55 7.45 3.39
CA LYS A 105 23.89 7.66 3.97
C LYS A 105 23.98 7.35 5.48
N ASP A 106 22.86 7.41 6.19
CA ASP A 106 22.72 7.23 7.64
C ASP A 106 21.96 5.93 7.99
N ALA A 107 21.67 5.06 7.02
CA ALA A 107 21.00 3.77 7.26
C ALA A 107 21.98 2.74 7.88
N GLU A 108 21.63 2.18 9.05
CA GLU A 108 22.39 1.16 9.80
C GLU A 108 21.83 -0.27 9.65
#